data_AF-A0A6L3F200-F1
#
_entry.id   AF-A0A6L3F200-F1
#
_cell.length_a   1.000
_cell.length_b   1.000
_cell.length_c   1.000
_cell.angle_alpha   90.00
_cell.angle_beta   90.00
_cell.angle_gamma   90.00
#
_symmetry.space_group_name_H-M   'P 1'
#
loop_
_entity.id
_entity.type
_entity.pdbx_description
1 polymer ?
#
loop_
_entity_poly.entity_id
_entity_poly.type
_entity_poly.pdbx_seq_one_letter_code
_entity_poly.pdbx_strand_id
1 'polypeptide(L)'
;MTLLHMETDLVRNMGDQLHQTSVSLQDQTQTISHSIQTLSGVWQGASATIFIGEIQPLMQALHQLSTAGETLNKRLQQEVDEWERIASSSLNKTVLAAMGLPLTGGGLVLGTNTSNFKESYLKLPWSGKFDELQTLEQNIASLEQELANQNSVDGRISEIDEEIARLETQVTEAQDKADVWYNKVVPTLPFSKDDDGVPWRVRTDNYEDEIAGYEQQINELRSEKDSLLIVQGKQQQLAQLNEQHDTLQTIITDGISADGPAKKYDAFPGTITNNCTKHASAKRFFPDAVNGHAYKWNEQAKSAGYEVGDYPVKGSVMVYEPGVKGAHNEFGHVAFVEKVEPMSDGQYKVTFTDNNHPDPKLCEEYGVPYQKASWPNYQVIRPGETGISYIYD
;
A
#
# COMPACT_ATOMS: atom_id res chain seq x y z
N MET A 1 -3.29 4.87 -24.79
CA MET A 1 -3.93 5.90 -23.94
C MET A 1 -3.41 5.70 -22.55
N THR A 2 -2.83 6.72 -21.92
CA THR A 2 -2.39 6.65 -20.52
C THR A 2 -3.63 6.78 -19.64
N LEU A 3 -3.93 5.75 -18.84
CA LEU A 3 -4.99 5.85 -17.84
C LEU A 3 -4.45 6.71 -16.69
N LEU A 4 -5.04 7.88 -16.46
CA LEU A 4 -4.73 8.68 -15.28
C LEU A 4 -5.44 8.04 -14.08
N HIS A 5 -4.67 7.60 -13.09
CA HIS A 5 -5.15 7.10 -11.81
C HIS A 5 -4.84 8.12 -10.72
N MET A 6 -5.81 8.37 -9.84
CA MET A 6 -5.65 9.19 -8.65
C MET A 6 -5.92 8.31 -7.43
N GLU A 7 -4.95 8.24 -6.53
CA GLU A 7 -5.10 7.61 -5.21
C GLU A 7 -5.83 8.58 -4.27
N THR A 8 -7.16 8.55 -4.28
CA THR A 8 -8.00 9.50 -3.55
C THR A 8 -7.72 9.51 -2.04
N ASP A 9 -7.38 8.35 -1.46
CA ASP A 9 -7.06 8.22 -0.04
C ASP A 9 -5.73 8.89 0.32
N LEU A 10 -4.70 8.71 -0.51
CA LEU A 10 -3.42 9.40 -0.35
C LEU A 10 -3.61 10.93 -0.43
N VAL A 11 -4.41 11.39 -1.40
CA VAL A 11 -4.70 12.82 -1.57
C VAL A 11 -5.52 13.39 -0.41
N ARG A 12 -6.49 12.63 0.14
CA ARG A 12 -7.23 13.01 1.36
C ARG A 12 -6.30 13.12 2.56
N ASN A 13 -5.45 12.12 2.80
CA ASN A 13 -4.48 12.14 3.89
C ASN A 13 -3.51 13.33 3.77
N MET A 14 -3.03 13.62 2.55
CA MET A 14 -2.20 14.79 2.29
C MET A 14 -2.95 16.10 2.56
N GLY A 15 -4.24 16.18 2.18
CA GLY A 15 -5.12 17.30 2.50
C GLY A 15 -5.27 17.52 4.01
N ASP A 16 -5.52 16.46 4.76
CA ASP A 16 -5.68 16.50 6.22
C ASP A 16 -4.38 16.95 6.91
N GLN A 17 -3.23 16.45 6.47
CA GLN A 17 -1.92 16.91 6.96
C GLN A 17 -1.67 18.40 6.65
N LEU A 18 -2.00 18.85 5.44
CA LEU A 18 -1.92 20.27 5.05
C LEU A 18 -2.84 21.14 5.91
N HIS A 19 -4.05 20.67 6.20
CA HIS A 19 -5.00 21.37 7.05
C HIS A 19 -4.49 21.49 8.48
N GLN A 20 -4.06 20.39 9.09
CA GLN A 20 -3.51 20.37 10.45
C GLN A 20 -2.30 21.31 10.58
N THR A 21 -1.39 21.28 9.59
CA THR A 21 -0.25 22.20 9.54
C THR A 21 -0.68 23.66 9.46
N SER A 22 -1.70 23.96 8.65
CA SER A 22 -2.21 25.33 8.47
C SER A 22 -2.85 25.88 9.75
N VAL A 23 -3.62 25.05 10.45
CA VAL A 23 -4.24 25.38 11.75
C VAL A 23 -3.16 25.60 12.81
N SER A 24 -2.18 24.70 12.90
CA SER A 24 -1.06 24.83 13.84
C SER A 24 -0.27 26.13 13.63
N LEU A 25 0.03 26.49 12.37
CA LEU A 25 0.68 27.76 12.04
C LEU A 25 -0.16 28.98 12.43
N GLN A 26 -1.49 28.88 12.29
CA GLN A 26 -2.40 29.95 12.70
C GLN A 26 -2.38 30.14 14.22
N ASP A 27 -2.48 29.07 14.98
CA ASP A 27 -2.43 29.10 16.44
C ASP A 27 -1.10 29.67 16.93
N GLN A 28 0.03 29.20 16.39
CA GLN A 28 1.36 29.76 16.71
C GLN A 28 1.46 31.25 16.40
N THR A 29 0.89 31.69 15.27
CA THR A 29 0.87 33.11 14.89
C THR A 29 0.03 33.94 15.88
N GLN A 30 -1.10 33.41 16.35
CA GLN A 30 -1.95 34.05 17.35
C GLN A 30 -1.24 34.13 18.71
N THR A 31 -0.57 33.06 19.14
CA THR A 31 0.23 33.05 20.37
C THR A 31 1.34 34.09 20.31
N ILE A 32 2.12 34.13 19.21
CA ILE A 32 3.17 35.13 19.01
C ILE A 32 2.58 36.55 19.03
N SER A 33 1.44 36.76 18.37
CA SER A 33 0.75 38.05 18.38
C SER A 33 0.38 38.50 19.79
N HIS A 34 -0.15 37.58 20.60
CA HIS A 34 -0.55 37.87 21.97
C HIS A 34 0.67 38.16 22.84
N SER A 35 1.73 37.36 22.75
CA SER A 35 2.99 37.60 23.46
C SER A 35 3.61 38.95 23.13
N ILE A 36 3.60 39.36 21.85
CA ILE A 36 4.08 40.68 21.42
C ILE A 36 3.22 41.80 21.99
N GLN A 37 1.90 41.65 22.01
CA GLN A 37 0.99 42.64 22.59
C GLN A 37 1.27 42.83 24.09
N THR A 38 1.40 41.73 24.84
CA THR A 38 1.73 41.77 26.27
C THR A 38 3.11 42.42 26.50
N LEU A 39 4.13 42.04 25.73
CA LEU A 39 5.46 42.64 25.78
C LEU A 39 5.43 44.14 25.48
N SER A 40 4.65 44.58 24.49
CA SER A 40 4.59 46.00 24.11
C SER A 40 4.04 46.92 25.21
N GLY A 41 3.27 46.38 26.15
CA GLY A 41 2.74 47.13 27.29
C GLY A 41 3.81 47.50 28.32
N VAL A 42 4.79 46.63 28.53
CA VAL A 42 5.87 46.78 29.52
C VAL A 42 7.21 47.19 28.91
N TRP A 43 7.47 46.82 27.66
CA TRP A 43 8.73 47.07 26.97
C TRP A 43 8.62 48.26 26.02
N GLN A 44 9.16 49.40 26.44
CA GLN A 44 9.17 50.65 25.69
C GLN A 44 10.61 51.08 25.33
N GLY A 45 10.76 51.82 24.23
CA GLY A 45 12.05 52.39 23.79
C GLY A 45 12.45 51.98 22.37
N ALA A 46 13.60 52.47 21.91
CA ALA A 46 14.05 52.29 20.53
C ALA A 46 14.26 50.82 20.12
N SER A 47 14.72 49.97 21.05
CA SER A 47 14.91 48.53 20.78
C SER A 47 13.58 47.79 20.59
N ALA A 48 12.54 48.14 21.35
CA ALA A 48 11.20 47.58 21.19
C ALA A 48 10.62 47.94 19.81
N THR A 49 10.80 49.20 19.37
CA THR A 49 10.36 49.64 18.04
C THR A 49 11.05 48.87 16.90
N ILE A 50 12.37 48.63 17.02
CA ILE A 50 13.12 47.86 16.02
C ILE A 50 12.60 46.42 15.96
N PHE A 51 12.49 45.76 17.11
CA PHE A 51 11.99 44.38 17.17
C PHE A 51 10.58 44.24 16.59
N ILE A 52 9.64 45.13 16.96
CA ILE A 52 8.27 45.13 16.42
C ILE A 52 8.30 45.32 14.90
N GLY A 53 9.16 46.21 14.40
CA GLY A 53 9.34 46.44 12.96
C GLY A 53 9.86 45.21 12.22
N GLU A 54 10.72 44.40 12.84
CA GLU A 54 11.28 43.18 12.25
C GLU A 54 10.31 41.99 12.28
N ILE A 55 9.53 41.83 13.35
CA ILE A 55 8.66 40.67 13.51
C ILE A 55 7.32 40.79 12.76
N GLN A 56 6.85 42.02 12.53
CA GLN A 56 5.57 42.25 11.87
C GLN A 56 5.52 41.70 10.42
N PRO A 57 6.54 41.87 9.56
CA PRO A 57 6.60 41.20 8.26
C PRO A 57 6.61 39.66 8.36
N LEU A 58 7.30 39.10 9.36
CA LEU A 58 7.35 37.64 9.57
C LEU A 58 5.96 37.09 9.91
N MET A 59 5.23 37.75 10.81
CA MET A 59 3.86 37.38 11.17
C MET A 59 2.90 37.45 9.98
N GLN A 60 3.05 38.48 9.13
CA GLN A 60 2.26 38.58 7.89
C GLN A 60 2.57 37.42 6.94
N ALA A 61 3.84 37.03 6.80
CA ALA A 61 4.22 35.89 5.97
C ALA A 61 3.65 34.56 6.50
N LEU A 62 3.70 34.32 7.82
CA LEU A 62 3.12 33.13 8.45
C LEU A 62 1.60 33.05 8.25
N HIS A 63 0.90 34.17 8.43
CA HIS A 63 -0.54 34.24 8.19
C HIS A 63 -0.89 33.97 6.72
N GLN A 64 -0.12 34.51 5.78
CA GLN A 64 -0.30 34.24 4.35
C GLN A 64 -0.06 32.76 4.00
N LEU A 65 0.96 32.14 4.60
CA LEU A 65 1.28 30.73 4.39
C LEU A 65 0.17 29.81 4.91
N SER A 66 -0.32 30.06 6.13
CA SER A 66 -1.45 29.33 6.71
C SER A 66 -2.71 29.44 5.83
N THR A 67 -3.06 30.65 5.39
CA THR A 67 -4.20 30.89 4.48
C THR A 67 -4.05 30.16 3.14
N ALA A 68 -2.83 30.14 2.59
CA ALA A 68 -2.52 29.44 1.35
C ALA A 68 -2.66 27.92 1.52
N GLY A 69 -2.20 27.37 2.65
CA GLY A 69 -2.35 25.95 2.99
C GLY A 69 -3.81 25.52 3.12
N GLU A 70 -4.65 26.31 3.79
CA GLU A 70 -6.09 26.03 3.84
C GLU A 70 -6.75 26.08 2.46
N THR A 71 -6.35 27.04 1.62
CA THR A 71 -6.88 27.17 0.27
C THR A 71 -6.50 25.97 -0.59
N LEU A 72 -5.26 25.49 -0.46
CA LEU A 72 -4.78 24.30 -1.15
C LEU A 72 -5.53 23.05 -0.68
N ASN A 73 -5.71 22.88 0.64
CA ASN A 73 -6.49 21.76 1.17
C ASN A 73 -7.93 21.75 0.62
N LYS A 74 -8.62 22.90 0.65
CA LYS A 74 -9.98 23.02 0.08
C LYS A 74 -10.03 22.62 -1.40
N ARG A 75 -9.00 22.99 -2.18
CA ARG A 75 -8.89 22.58 -3.58
C ARG A 75 -8.63 21.09 -3.75
N LEU A 76 -7.75 20.50 -2.94
CA LEU A 76 -7.49 19.07 -2.96
C LEU A 76 -8.75 18.27 -2.63
N GLN A 77 -9.50 18.67 -1.60
CA GLN A 77 -10.77 18.05 -1.24
C GLN A 77 -11.80 18.16 -2.39
N GLN A 78 -11.92 19.34 -3.02
CA GLN A 78 -12.80 19.54 -4.18
C GLN A 78 -12.41 18.66 -5.36
N GLU A 79 -11.11 18.52 -5.64
CA GLU A 79 -10.62 17.68 -6.73
C GLU A 79 -10.94 16.21 -6.42
N VAL A 80 -10.65 15.72 -5.21
CA VAL A 80 -11.02 14.35 -4.81
C VAL A 80 -12.52 14.10 -4.95
N ASP A 81 -13.36 15.01 -4.46
CA ASP A 81 -14.82 14.90 -4.59
C ASP A 81 -15.25 14.87 -6.07
N GLU A 82 -14.61 15.65 -6.94
CA GLU A 82 -14.87 15.62 -8.38
C GLU A 82 -14.45 14.29 -9.03
N TRP A 83 -13.28 13.76 -8.67
CA TRP A 83 -12.82 12.46 -9.14
C TRP A 83 -13.74 11.32 -8.72
N GLU A 84 -14.18 11.31 -7.45
CA GLU A 84 -15.15 10.35 -6.94
C GLU A 84 -16.52 10.50 -7.62
N ARG A 85 -16.94 11.73 -7.90
CA ARG A 85 -18.16 12.03 -8.67
C ARG A 85 -18.06 11.53 -10.12
N ILE A 86 -16.92 11.71 -10.79
CA ILE A 86 -16.71 11.20 -12.15
C ILE A 86 -16.67 9.67 -12.14
N ALA A 87 -15.98 9.07 -11.19
CA ALA A 87 -15.95 7.61 -11.02
C ALA A 87 -17.36 7.04 -10.81
N SER A 88 -18.12 7.58 -9.86
CA SER A 88 -19.49 7.15 -9.55
C SER A 88 -20.50 7.44 -10.66
N SER A 89 -20.34 8.52 -11.43
CA SER A 89 -21.20 8.84 -12.56
C SER A 89 -20.89 8.01 -13.82
N SER A 90 -19.62 7.68 -14.06
CA SER A 90 -19.22 6.75 -15.14
C SER A 90 -19.76 5.32 -14.91
N LEU A 91 -19.98 4.97 -13.63
CA LEU A 91 -20.56 3.71 -13.20
C LEU A 91 -22.10 3.67 -13.28
N ASN A 92 -22.79 4.75 -13.68
CA ASN A 92 -24.26 4.76 -13.71
C ASN A 92 -24.86 5.32 -15.01
N LYS A 93 -25.19 4.41 -15.94
CA LYS A 93 -26.61 4.14 -16.30
C LYS A 93 -26.89 3.01 -17.29
N THR A 94 -25.92 2.37 -17.94
CA THR A 94 -26.26 1.38 -19.00
C THR A 94 -25.66 -0.03 -18.82
N VAL A 95 -24.62 -0.21 -18.02
CA VAL A 95 -23.97 -1.54 -17.87
C VAL A 95 -24.36 -2.28 -16.59
N LEU A 96 -24.60 -1.59 -15.47
CA LEU A 96 -24.93 -2.24 -14.18
C LEU A 96 -26.36 -2.81 -14.09
N ALA A 97 -27.32 -2.30 -14.87
CA ALA A 97 -28.67 -2.89 -14.93
C ALA A 97 -28.70 -4.26 -15.65
N ALA A 98 -27.66 -4.62 -16.40
CA ALA A 98 -27.56 -5.92 -17.06
C ALA A 98 -26.99 -7.02 -16.15
N MET A 99 -26.43 -6.67 -14.97
CA MET A 99 -25.70 -7.61 -14.12
C MET A 99 -26.34 -7.90 -12.75
N GLY A 100 -27.49 -7.30 -12.43
CA GLY A 100 -28.35 -7.77 -11.34
C GLY A 100 -27.75 -7.77 -9.92
N LEU A 101 -26.85 -6.84 -9.60
CA LEU A 101 -26.32 -6.69 -8.24
C LEU A 101 -27.08 -5.61 -7.43
N PRO A 102 -27.37 -5.85 -6.13
CA PRO A 102 -28.11 -4.91 -5.30
C PRO A 102 -27.21 -3.75 -4.86
N LEU A 103 -27.73 -2.52 -5.01
CA LEU A 103 -27.12 -1.28 -4.54
C LEU A 103 -27.66 -0.95 -3.14
N THR A 104 -26.80 -0.95 -2.12
CA THR A 104 -27.08 -0.30 -0.83
C THR A 104 -26.12 0.86 -0.64
N GLY A 105 -26.68 2.07 -0.56
CA GLY A 105 -25.94 3.32 -0.33
C GLY A 105 -25.68 3.60 1.14
N GLY A 106 -24.60 4.35 1.40
CA GLY A 106 -24.27 4.92 2.70
C GLY A 106 -22.77 5.17 2.84
N GLY A 107 -22.39 6.44 2.87
CA GLY A 107 -21.09 7.03 3.27
C GLY A 107 -19.84 6.15 3.30
N LEU A 108 -18.91 6.40 2.38
CA LEU A 108 -17.52 5.96 2.53
C LEU A 108 -16.83 6.82 3.60
N VAL A 109 -16.93 6.35 4.83
CA VAL A 109 -15.96 6.57 5.91
C VAL A 109 -14.77 5.66 5.61
N LEU A 110 -13.54 6.09 5.92
CA LEU A 110 -12.28 5.31 5.84
C LEU A 110 -12.46 3.85 6.27
N GLY A 111 -12.78 3.00 5.30
CA GLY A 111 -13.28 1.67 5.53
C GLY A 111 -13.16 0.87 4.25
N THR A 112 -12.17 -0.02 4.22
CA THR A 112 -12.18 -1.21 3.38
C THR A 112 -12.55 -0.94 1.92
N ASN A 113 -11.73 -0.18 1.20
CA ASN A 113 -11.57 -0.48 -0.22
C ASN A 113 -10.68 -1.74 -0.32
N THR A 114 -11.14 -2.84 0.30
CA THR A 114 -10.85 -4.22 -0.13
C THR A 114 -11.59 -4.46 -1.45
N SER A 115 -11.55 -3.48 -2.35
CA SER A 115 -12.00 -3.58 -3.72
C SER A 115 -11.20 -4.71 -4.32
N ASN A 116 -11.87 -5.87 -4.41
CA ASN A 116 -11.39 -7.17 -4.84
C ASN A 116 -10.03 -7.13 -5.56
N PHE A 117 -8.91 -7.09 -4.83
CA PHE A 117 -7.56 -6.96 -5.42
C PHE A 117 -7.33 -8.04 -6.48
N LYS A 118 -7.92 -9.22 -6.22
CA LYS A 118 -7.96 -10.33 -7.14
C LYS A 118 -8.51 -9.96 -8.52
N GLU A 119 -9.62 -9.22 -8.62
CA GLU A 119 -10.16 -8.80 -9.93
C GLU A 119 -9.24 -7.84 -10.67
N SER A 120 -8.56 -6.94 -9.95
CA SER A 120 -7.58 -6.02 -10.53
C SER A 120 -6.35 -6.78 -11.03
N TYR A 121 -5.80 -7.68 -10.20
CA TYR A 121 -4.63 -8.49 -10.55
C TYR A 121 -4.90 -9.49 -11.67
N LEU A 122 -6.12 -10.05 -11.75
CA LEU A 122 -6.50 -10.92 -12.86
C LEU A 122 -6.50 -10.21 -14.22
N LYS A 123 -6.67 -8.88 -14.24
CA LYS A 123 -6.64 -8.06 -15.47
C LYS A 123 -5.23 -7.65 -15.88
N LEU A 124 -4.25 -7.78 -14.99
CA LEU A 124 -2.86 -7.46 -15.30
C LEU A 124 -2.27 -8.52 -16.25
N PRO A 125 -1.44 -8.13 -17.23
CA PRO A 125 -0.59 -9.09 -17.92
C PRO A 125 0.31 -9.81 -16.91
N TRP A 126 0.67 -11.06 -17.18
CA TRP A 126 1.57 -11.86 -16.36
C TRP A 126 2.88 -11.14 -16.02
N SER A 127 3.50 -10.48 -16.99
CA SER A 127 4.66 -9.60 -16.75
C SER A 127 4.38 -8.55 -15.67
N GLY A 128 3.26 -7.83 -15.79
CA GLY A 128 2.82 -6.84 -14.80
C GLY A 128 2.49 -7.44 -13.43
N LYS A 129 2.02 -8.69 -13.35
CA LYS A 129 1.82 -9.39 -12.07
C LYS A 129 3.14 -9.60 -11.33
N PHE A 130 4.22 -9.96 -12.04
CA PHE A 130 5.54 -10.14 -11.41
C PHE A 130 6.18 -8.81 -11.00
N ASP A 131 6.07 -7.78 -11.85
CA ASP A 131 6.57 -6.43 -11.54
C ASP A 131 5.86 -5.84 -10.31
N GLU A 132 4.53 -6.03 -10.22
CA GLU A 132 3.72 -5.60 -9.08
C GLU A 132 4.11 -6.36 -7.81
N LEU A 133 4.29 -7.69 -7.89
CA LEU A 133 4.75 -8.49 -6.76
C LEU A 133 6.09 -7.98 -6.21
N GLN A 134 7.05 -7.72 -7.10
CA GLN A 134 8.35 -7.16 -6.70
C GLN A 134 8.21 -5.78 -6.05
N THR A 135 7.31 -4.94 -6.55
CA THR A 135 7.04 -3.62 -5.98
C THR A 135 6.44 -3.74 -4.58
N LEU A 136 5.49 -4.67 -4.38
CA LEU A 136 4.91 -4.96 -3.07
C LEU A 136 5.97 -5.45 -2.09
N GLU A 137 6.84 -6.39 -2.51
CA GLU A 137 7.95 -6.88 -1.68
C GLU A 137 8.90 -5.76 -1.23
N GLN A 138 9.24 -4.83 -2.14
CA GLN A 138 10.08 -3.66 -1.82
C GLN A 138 9.40 -2.71 -0.83
N ASN A 139 8.11 -2.44 -1.02
CA ASN A 139 7.33 -1.57 -0.14
C ASN A 139 7.17 -2.18 1.25
N ILE A 140 6.88 -3.48 1.33
CA ILE A 140 6.81 -4.24 2.58
C ILE A 140 8.16 -4.16 3.30
N ALA A 141 9.27 -4.49 2.63
CA ALA A 141 10.60 -4.47 3.23
C ALA A 141 10.99 -3.07 3.75
N SER A 142 10.68 -2.01 2.98
CA SER A 142 10.94 -0.62 3.40
C SER A 142 10.14 -0.26 4.65
N LEU A 143 8.84 -0.60 4.67
CA LEU A 143 7.94 -0.26 5.77
C LEU A 143 8.26 -1.07 7.03
N GLU A 144 8.62 -2.35 6.88
CA GLU A 144 9.14 -3.18 7.97
C GLU A 144 10.43 -2.60 8.58
N GLN A 145 11.35 -2.11 7.74
CA GLN A 145 12.57 -1.46 8.22
C GLN A 145 12.26 -0.17 8.99
N GLU A 146 11.30 0.63 8.53
CA GLU A 146 10.85 1.82 9.27
C GLU A 146 10.24 1.46 10.63
N LEU A 147 9.38 0.44 10.67
CA LEU A 147 8.72 -0.03 11.89
C LEU A 147 9.68 -0.72 12.85
N ALA A 148 10.71 -1.43 12.37
CA ALA A 148 11.70 -2.10 13.21
C ALA A 148 12.50 -1.13 14.09
N ASN A 149 12.56 0.16 13.72
CA ASN A 149 13.20 1.21 14.50
C ASN A 149 12.26 1.88 15.50
N GLN A 150 10.98 1.46 15.57
CA GLN A 150 9.96 2.06 16.41
C GLN A 150 9.57 1.11 17.55
N ASN A 151 9.29 1.68 18.73
CA ASN A 151 8.84 0.90 19.88
C ASN A 151 7.41 0.37 19.65
N SER A 152 7.08 -0.75 20.31
CA SER A 152 5.73 -1.31 20.29
C SER A 152 4.69 -0.26 20.69
N VAL A 153 3.71 -0.04 19.82
CA VAL A 153 2.62 0.94 19.98
C VAL A 153 1.45 0.36 20.77
N ASP A 154 1.27 -0.96 20.68
CA ASP A 154 0.12 -1.65 21.25
C ASP A 154 0.13 -1.52 22.79
N GLY A 155 -0.95 -0.97 23.33
CA GLY A 155 -1.12 -0.69 24.75
C GLY A 155 -0.81 0.76 25.13
N ARG A 156 0.25 1.35 24.59
CA ARG A 156 0.72 2.70 25.02
C ARG A 156 -0.30 3.80 24.70
N ILE A 157 -0.99 3.73 23.56
CA ILE A 157 -2.04 4.70 23.22
C ILE A 157 -3.16 4.68 24.26
N SER A 158 -3.60 3.49 24.69
CA SER A 158 -4.66 3.35 25.70
C SER A 158 -4.20 3.85 27.07
N GLU A 159 -2.94 3.58 27.45
CA GLU A 159 -2.35 4.09 28.69
C GLU A 159 -2.27 5.62 28.70
N ILE A 160 -1.87 6.23 27.57
CA ILE A 160 -1.84 7.68 27.41
C ILE A 160 -3.25 8.28 27.58
N ASP A 161 -4.27 7.65 27.01
CA ASP A 161 -5.66 8.11 27.13
C ASP A 161 -6.16 8.07 28.59
N GLU A 162 -5.83 7.00 29.34
CA GLU A 162 -6.13 6.91 30.76
C GLU A 162 -5.36 7.97 31.58
N GLU A 163 -4.10 8.22 31.24
CA GLU A 163 -3.26 9.20 31.93
C GLU A 163 -3.72 10.64 31.71
N ILE A 164 -4.09 10.98 30.47
CA ILE A 164 -4.68 12.28 30.12
C ILE A 164 -5.98 12.47 30.92
N ALA A 165 -6.89 11.48 30.93
CA ALA A 165 -8.15 11.58 31.67
C ALA A 165 -7.94 11.79 33.18
N ARG A 166 -6.92 11.13 33.75
CA ARG A 166 -6.54 11.32 35.15
C ARG A 166 -6.02 12.74 35.40
N LEU A 167 -5.14 13.26 34.54
CA LEU A 167 -4.60 14.62 34.65
C LEU A 167 -5.69 15.68 34.47
N GLU A 168 -6.63 15.50 33.54
CA GLU A 168 -7.77 16.41 33.33
C GLU A 168 -8.68 16.47 34.57
N THR A 169 -8.83 15.35 35.28
CA THR A 169 -9.52 15.32 36.59
C THR A 169 -8.74 16.12 37.64
N GLN A 170 -7.41 15.99 37.69
CA GLN A 170 -6.56 16.75 38.62
C GLN A 170 -6.57 18.26 38.32
N VAL A 171 -6.58 18.66 37.04
CA VAL A 171 -6.76 20.05 36.62
C VAL A 171 -8.08 20.60 37.16
N THR A 172 -9.17 19.84 37.00
CA THR A 172 -10.49 20.24 37.51
C THR A 172 -10.50 20.39 39.04
N GLU A 173 -9.94 19.43 39.77
CA GLU A 173 -9.84 19.50 41.24
C GLU A 173 -8.97 20.66 41.73
N ALA A 174 -7.87 20.97 41.04
CA ALA A 174 -7.00 22.10 41.36
C ALA A 174 -7.71 23.44 41.06
N GLN A 175 -8.44 23.52 39.95
CA GLN A 175 -9.25 24.68 39.58
C GLN A 175 -10.35 24.93 40.62
N ASP A 176 -11.08 23.89 41.03
CA ASP A 176 -12.09 23.98 42.09
C ASP A 176 -11.51 24.52 43.40
N LYS A 177 -10.29 24.10 43.77
CA LYS A 177 -9.57 24.61 44.95
C LYS A 177 -9.10 26.06 44.75
N ALA A 178 -8.57 26.40 43.57
CA ALA A 178 -8.14 27.75 43.21
C ALA A 178 -9.30 28.75 43.30
N ASP A 179 -10.52 28.31 42.94
CA ASP A 179 -11.72 29.13 42.91
C ASP A 179 -12.36 29.40 44.28
N VAL A 180 -12.00 28.64 45.31
CA VAL A 180 -12.45 28.90 46.69
C VAL A 180 -11.96 30.27 47.14
N TRP A 181 -12.90 31.18 47.44
CA TRP A 181 -12.61 32.56 47.86
C TRP A 181 -11.49 32.67 48.91
N TYR A 182 -11.48 31.80 49.92
CA TYR A 182 -10.45 31.82 50.98
C TYR A 182 -9.02 31.62 50.42
N ASN A 183 -8.84 30.80 49.38
CA ASN A 183 -7.52 30.58 48.78
C ASN A 183 -7.03 31.79 47.97
N LYS A 184 -7.94 32.65 47.50
CA LYS A 184 -7.64 33.89 46.77
C LYS A 184 -7.14 35.04 47.64
N VAL A 185 -7.35 34.98 48.97
CA VAL A 185 -6.98 36.05 49.91
C VAL A 185 -5.96 35.65 50.97
N VAL A 186 -5.69 34.36 51.15
CA VAL A 186 -4.79 33.88 52.19
C VAL A 186 -3.36 33.83 51.65
N PRO A 187 -2.42 34.58 52.26
CA PRO A 187 -1.03 34.58 51.84
C PRO A 187 -0.38 33.21 52.08
N THR A 188 0.54 32.85 51.20
CA THR A 188 1.40 31.68 51.36
C THR A 188 2.62 32.10 52.20
N LEU A 189 2.87 31.42 53.32
CA LEU A 189 4.03 31.67 54.18
C LEU A 189 5.15 30.65 53.87
N PRO A 190 6.42 31.08 53.76
CA PRO A 190 6.94 32.45 53.91
C PRO A 190 6.56 33.37 52.74
N PHE A 191 6.41 34.67 53.00
CA PHE A 191 6.06 35.65 51.96
C PHE A 191 7.12 35.69 50.86
N SER A 192 6.80 35.09 49.71
CA SER A 192 7.52 35.28 48.46
C SER A 192 6.81 36.34 47.62
N LYS A 193 7.60 37.19 46.97
CA LYS A 193 7.11 38.21 46.06
C LYS A 193 6.80 37.56 44.71
N ASP A 194 5.68 37.91 44.11
CA ASP A 194 5.28 37.50 42.76
C ASP A 194 5.45 38.67 41.76
N ASP A 195 5.48 38.36 40.47
CA ASP A 195 5.56 39.28 39.34
C ASP A 195 4.19 39.88 38.96
N ASP A 196 3.09 39.42 39.56
CA ASP A 196 1.71 39.87 39.31
C ASP A 196 1.31 41.21 39.97
N GLY A 197 2.17 41.78 40.82
CA GLY A 197 1.99 43.11 41.42
C GLY A 197 1.35 43.12 42.82
N VAL A 198 1.04 41.96 43.41
CA VAL A 198 0.67 41.85 44.83
C VAL A 198 1.93 41.55 45.67
N PRO A 199 2.13 42.13 46.87
CA PRO A 199 3.41 42.00 47.57
C PRO A 199 3.69 40.59 48.14
N TRP A 200 2.74 39.66 48.05
CA TRP A 200 2.84 38.29 48.55
C TRP A 200 2.04 37.34 47.66
N ARG A 201 2.57 36.12 47.44
CA ARG A 201 1.80 35.02 46.84
C ARG A 201 0.61 34.61 47.71
N VAL A 202 -0.50 34.24 47.09
CA VAL A 202 -1.67 33.61 47.70
C VAL A 202 -1.73 32.12 47.38
N ARG A 203 -2.61 31.36 48.06
CA ARG A 203 -2.73 29.92 47.82
C ARG A 203 -3.23 29.58 46.42
N THR A 204 -4.00 30.48 45.81
CA THR A 204 -4.45 30.33 44.42
C THR A 204 -3.28 30.20 43.46
N ASP A 205 -2.22 31.00 43.61
CA ASP A 205 -1.03 30.96 42.73
C ASP A 205 -0.35 29.58 42.74
N ASN A 206 -0.34 28.90 43.90
CA ASN A 206 0.19 27.53 43.97
C ASN A 206 -0.67 26.53 43.18
N TYR A 207 -2.00 26.70 43.18
CA TYR A 207 -2.88 25.84 42.38
C TYR A 207 -2.80 26.17 40.90
N GLU A 208 -2.59 27.43 40.54
CA GLU A 208 -2.33 27.84 39.15
C GLU A 208 -1.01 27.24 38.63
N ASP A 209 0.04 27.24 39.45
CA ASP A 209 1.29 26.54 39.13
C ASP A 209 1.07 25.01 38.97
N GLU A 210 0.26 24.39 39.84
CA GLU A 210 -0.11 22.97 39.72
C GLU A 210 -0.88 22.67 38.42
N ILE A 211 -1.87 23.52 38.08
CA ILE A 211 -2.64 23.41 36.83
C ILE A 211 -1.71 23.51 35.62
N ALA A 212 -0.83 24.52 35.58
CA ALA A 212 0.13 24.68 34.49
C ALA A 212 1.04 23.45 34.34
N GLY A 213 1.46 22.84 35.46
CA GLY A 213 2.23 21.61 35.46
C GLY A 213 1.47 20.38 34.92
N TYR A 214 0.17 20.26 35.21
CA TYR A 214 -0.66 19.18 34.65
C TYR A 214 -0.96 19.40 33.16
N GLU A 215 -1.26 20.64 32.76
CA GLU A 215 -1.49 20.99 31.36
C GLU A 215 -0.25 20.74 30.49
N GLN A 216 0.94 21.04 31.01
CA GLN A 216 2.19 20.69 30.34
C GLN A 216 2.29 19.18 30.11
N GLN A 217 2.03 18.35 31.13
CA GLN A 217 2.06 16.89 31.00
C GLN A 217 1.01 16.37 30.00
N ILE A 218 -0.21 16.92 30.00
CA ILE A 218 -1.25 16.57 29.03
C ILE A 218 -0.76 16.88 27.61
N ASN A 219 -0.13 18.03 27.38
CA ASN A 219 0.37 18.41 26.07
C ASN A 219 1.52 17.50 25.60
N GLU A 220 2.43 17.12 26.49
CA GLU A 220 3.49 16.15 26.20
C GLU A 220 2.92 14.78 25.82
N LEU A 221 1.93 14.28 26.57
CA LEU A 221 1.24 13.02 26.30
C LEU A 221 0.45 13.04 24.98
N ARG A 222 -0.21 14.15 24.65
CA ARG A 222 -0.90 14.31 23.36
C ARG A 222 0.09 14.26 22.19
N SER A 223 1.23 14.93 22.30
CA SER A 223 2.29 14.85 21.29
C SER A 223 2.87 13.43 21.13
N GLU A 224 2.99 12.69 22.24
CA GLU A 224 3.40 11.27 22.20
C GLU A 224 2.33 10.43 21.48
N LYS A 225 1.05 10.60 21.83
CA LYS A 225 -0.08 9.90 21.19
C LYS A 225 -0.11 10.14 19.69
N ASP A 226 0.04 11.38 19.25
CA ASP A 226 0.03 11.72 17.82
C ASP A 226 1.16 10.99 17.07
N SER A 227 2.35 10.91 17.67
CA SER A 227 3.47 10.15 17.10
C SER A 227 3.17 8.66 17.02
N LEU A 228 2.51 8.08 18.04
CA LEU A 228 2.13 6.67 18.06
C LEU A 228 1.01 6.35 17.06
N LEU A 229 0.05 7.24 16.86
CA LEU A 229 -0.99 7.08 15.84
C LEU A 229 -0.41 7.00 14.42
N ILE A 230 0.66 7.75 14.13
CA ILE A 230 1.39 7.63 12.86
C ILE A 230 1.96 6.22 12.70
N VAL A 231 2.56 5.66 13.75
CA VAL A 231 3.11 4.30 13.72
C VAL A 231 2.00 3.26 13.54
N GLN A 232 0.88 3.42 14.24
CA GLN A 232 -0.29 2.56 14.08
C GLN A 232 -0.81 2.59 12.63
N GLY A 233 -0.86 3.77 12.00
CA GLY A 233 -1.21 3.90 10.59
C GLY A 233 -0.27 3.14 9.65
N LYS A 234 1.04 3.19 9.91
CA LYS A 234 2.03 2.40 9.16
C LYS A 234 1.85 0.90 9.35
N GLN A 235 1.52 0.44 10.55
CA GLN A 235 1.23 -0.99 10.80
C GLN A 235 -0.01 -1.45 10.02
N GLN A 236 -1.06 -0.63 9.95
CA GLN A 236 -2.24 -0.92 9.14
C GLN A 236 -1.92 -0.98 7.64
N GLN A 237 -1.11 -0.04 7.15
CA GLN A 237 -0.62 -0.04 5.77
C GLN A 237 0.19 -1.30 5.46
N LEU A 238 1.06 -1.74 6.37
CA LEU A 238 1.83 -2.98 6.22
C LEU A 238 0.90 -4.19 6.12
N ALA A 239 -0.14 -4.26 6.97
CA ALA A 239 -1.12 -5.34 6.91
C ALA A 239 -1.86 -5.38 5.55
N GLN A 240 -2.23 -4.22 5.00
CA GLN A 240 -2.87 -4.13 3.68
C GLN A 240 -1.93 -4.55 2.54
N LEU A 241 -0.67 -4.13 2.58
CA LEU A 241 0.34 -4.55 1.59
C LEU A 241 0.58 -6.06 1.64
N ASN A 242 0.62 -6.65 2.83
CA ASN A 242 0.74 -8.11 2.99
C ASN A 242 -0.47 -8.85 2.41
N GLU A 243 -1.70 -8.34 2.62
CA GLU A 243 -2.90 -8.93 2.01
C GLU A 243 -2.87 -8.88 0.47
N GLN A 244 -2.42 -7.75 -0.09
CA GLN A 244 -2.20 -7.58 -1.53
C GLN A 244 -1.16 -8.57 -2.06
N HIS A 245 -0.02 -8.65 -1.39
CA HIS A 245 1.07 -9.57 -1.70
C HIS A 245 0.57 -11.02 -1.71
N ASP A 246 -0.10 -11.47 -0.65
CA ASP A 246 -0.61 -12.85 -0.53
C ASP A 246 -1.65 -13.17 -1.60
N THR A 247 -2.51 -12.20 -1.92
CA THR A 247 -3.50 -12.35 -3.00
C THR A 247 -2.83 -12.54 -4.35
N LEU A 248 -1.87 -11.67 -4.69
CA LEU A 248 -1.14 -11.72 -5.95
C LEU A 248 -0.28 -12.97 -6.06
N GLN A 249 0.42 -13.33 -4.98
CA GLN A 249 1.22 -14.54 -4.87
C GLN A 249 0.37 -15.79 -5.07
N THR A 250 -0.85 -15.81 -4.53
CA THR A 250 -1.81 -16.90 -4.75
C THR A 250 -2.20 -17.01 -6.22
N ILE A 251 -2.52 -15.89 -6.89
CA ILE A 251 -2.84 -15.89 -8.33
C ILE A 251 -1.67 -16.43 -9.16
N ILE A 252 -0.45 -16.00 -8.85
CA ILE A 252 0.76 -16.45 -9.54
C ILE A 252 1.00 -17.94 -9.32
N THR A 253 0.79 -18.41 -8.09
CA THR A 253 1.00 -19.82 -7.70
C THR A 253 -0.07 -20.75 -8.28
N ASP A 254 -1.32 -20.32 -8.29
CA ASP A 254 -2.43 -21.04 -8.91
C ASP A 254 -2.18 -21.22 -10.40
N GLY A 255 -1.63 -20.18 -11.03
CA GLY A 255 -1.23 -20.17 -12.43
C GLY A 255 -2.43 -20.22 -13.36
N ILE A 256 -2.22 -20.88 -14.49
CA ILE A 256 -3.17 -21.05 -15.56
C ILE A 256 -3.79 -22.44 -15.47
N SER A 257 -5.11 -22.53 -15.61
CA SER A 257 -5.79 -23.82 -15.61
C SER A 257 -5.45 -24.62 -16.88
N ALA A 258 -5.18 -25.91 -16.73
CA ALA A 258 -5.12 -26.82 -17.89
C ALA A 258 -6.52 -26.95 -18.49
N ASP A 259 -6.69 -26.47 -19.72
CA ASP A 259 -7.97 -26.35 -20.42
C ASP A 259 -7.98 -27.06 -21.78
N GLY A 260 -6.94 -27.86 -22.07
CA GLY A 260 -6.84 -28.65 -23.30
C GLY A 260 -7.93 -29.72 -23.45
N PRO A 261 -7.99 -30.38 -24.62
CA PRO A 261 -7.03 -30.26 -25.73
C PRO A 261 -7.29 -29.08 -26.66
N ALA A 262 -6.25 -28.57 -27.33
CA ALA A 262 -6.35 -27.54 -28.36
C ALA A 262 -7.21 -27.97 -29.55
N LYS A 263 -7.86 -27.01 -30.21
CA LYS A 263 -8.72 -27.26 -31.38
C LYS A 263 -8.00 -27.99 -32.54
N LYS A 264 -6.71 -27.72 -32.73
CA LYS A 264 -5.86 -28.37 -33.74
C LYS A 264 -5.15 -29.63 -33.22
N TYR A 265 -5.56 -30.17 -32.07
CA TYR A 265 -4.95 -31.36 -31.48
C TYR A 265 -4.78 -32.48 -32.52
N ASP A 266 -5.83 -32.81 -33.27
CA ASP A 266 -5.81 -33.87 -34.29
C ASP A 266 -4.90 -33.57 -35.49
N ALA A 267 -4.59 -32.30 -35.75
CA ALA A 267 -3.70 -31.91 -36.84
C ALA A 267 -2.21 -32.13 -36.50
N PHE A 268 -1.86 -32.25 -35.21
CA PHE A 268 -0.50 -32.62 -34.83
C PHE A 268 -0.25 -34.11 -35.09
N PRO A 269 0.85 -34.46 -35.79
CA PRO A 269 1.15 -35.85 -36.14
C PRO A 269 1.62 -36.65 -34.92
N GLY A 270 1.51 -37.98 -34.99
CA GLY A 270 2.04 -38.87 -33.96
C GLY A 270 1.17 -38.95 -32.70
N THR A 271 1.81 -39.32 -31.60
CA THR A 271 1.20 -39.52 -30.27
C THR A 271 1.77 -38.51 -29.28
N ILE A 272 1.10 -38.34 -28.14
CA ILE A 272 1.62 -37.52 -27.03
C ILE A 272 2.99 -38.02 -26.52
N THR A 273 3.36 -39.28 -26.76
CA THR A 273 4.64 -39.87 -26.33
C THR A 273 5.77 -39.75 -27.36
N ASN A 274 5.51 -39.28 -28.59
CA ASN A 274 6.55 -39.12 -29.62
C ASN A 274 6.56 -37.75 -30.29
N ASN A 275 5.66 -36.85 -29.89
CA ASN A 275 5.60 -35.48 -30.41
C ASN A 275 5.28 -34.48 -29.28
N CYS A 276 6.24 -33.59 -28.97
CA CYS A 276 6.11 -32.56 -27.94
C CYS A 276 4.93 -31.62 -28.18
N THR A 277 4.68 -31.25 -29.44
CA THR A 277 3.58 -30.37 -29.82
C THR A 277 2.22 -31.02 -29.62
N LYS A 278 2.12 -32.34 -29.90
CA LYS A 278 0.92 -33.13 -29.61
C LYS A 278 0.66 -33.20 -28.11
N HIS A 279 1.69 -33.47 -27.31
CA HIS A 279 1.59 -33.51 -25.85
C HIS A 279 1.13 -32.17 -25.26
N ALA A 280 1.82 -31.08 -25.57
CA ALA A 280 1.47 -29.75 -25.05
C ALA A 280 0.05 -29.34 -25.47
N SER A 281 -0.34 -29.63 -26.72
CA SER A 281 -1.69 -29.38 -27.21
C SER A 281 -2.77 -30.23 -26.55
N ALA A 282 -2.42 -31.36 -25.91
CA ALA A 282 -3.38 -32.16 -25.15
C ALA A 282 -3.79 -31.47 -23.84
N LYS A 283 -2.87 -30.68 -23.25
CA LYS A 283 -3.02 -30.08 -21.92
C LYS A 283 -3.51 -28.64 -21.94
N ARG A 284 -3.21 -27.91 -23.01
CA ARG A 284 -3.55 -26.48 -23.14
C ARG A 284 -4.35 -26.22 -24.39
N PHE A 285 -5.41 -25.42 -24.27
CA PHE A 285 -6.24 -25.02 -25.39
C PHE A 285 -5.66 -23.79 -26.12
N PHE A 286 -5.42 -23.94 -27.41
CA PHE A 286 -5.07 -22.86 -28.32
C PHE A 286 -6.07 -22.85 -29.50
N PRO A 287 -7.05 -21.93 -29.54
CA PRO A 287 -7.98 -21.78 -30.64
C PRO A 287 -7.24 -21.20 -31.84
N ASP A 288 -6.62 -22.09 -32.61
CA ASP A 288 -5.93 -21.84 -33.88
C ASP A 288 -4.58 -21.09 -33.78
N ALA A 289 -4.14 -20.70 -32.58
CA ALA A 289 -2.95 -19.88 -32.33
C ALA A 289 -1.60 -20.55 -32.63
N VAL A 290 -1.48 -21.88 -32.52
CA VAL A 290 -0.20 -22.59 -32.71
C VAL A 290 -0.33 -23.78 -33.67
N ASN A 291 0.71 -24.02 -34.48
CA ASN A 291 0.82 -25.17 -35.39
C ASN A 291 2.28 -25.45 -35.79
N GLY A 292 2.55 -26.69 -36.21
CA GLY A 292 3.86 -27.07 -36.74
C GLY A 292 4.92 -27.21 -35.64
N HIS A 293 6.16 -26.81 -35.94
CA HIS A 293 7.32 -27.03 -35.07
C HIS A 293 7.29 -26.17 -33.81
N ALA A 294 7.84 -26.71 -32.72
CA ALA A 294 7.82 -26.13 -31.39
C ALA A 294 8.39 -24.71 -31.32
N TYR A 295 9.54 -24.45 -31.96
CA TYR A 295 10.18 -23.12 -31.92
C TYR A 295 9.35 -21.98 -32.53
N LYS A 296 8.28 -22.28 -33.27
CA LYS A 296 7.41 -21.24 -33.87
C LYS A 296 6.27 -20.84 -32.94
N TRP A 297 6.05 -21.58 -31.86
CA TRP A 297 4.83 -21.47 -31.07
C TRP A 297 4.74 -20.14 -30.34
N ASN A 298 5.85 -19.62 -29.84
CA ASN A 298 5.94 -18.29 -29.20
C ASN A 298 5.59 -17.17 -30.18
N GLU A 299 6.16 -17.10 -31.39
CA GLU A 299 5.79 -16.04 -32.35
C GLU A 299 4.34 -16.20 -32.84
N GLN A 300 3.90 -17.44 -33.07
CA GLN A 300 2.53 -17.71 -33.50
C GLN A 300 1.51 -17.33 -32.43
N ALA A 301 1.74 -17.71 -31.17
CA ALA A 301 0.90 -17.33 -30.04
C ALA A 301 0.85 -15.81 -29.87
N LYS A 302 2.00 -15.15 -29.90
CA LYS A 302 2.09 -13.68 -29.85
C LYS A 302 1.32 -13.02 -31.01
N SER A 303 1.43 -13.56 -32.22
CA SER A 303 0.68 -13.07 -33.40
C SER A 303 -0.84 -13.27 -33.28
N ALA A 304 -1.26 -14.27 -32.51
CA ALA A 304 -2.66 -14.57 -32.21
C ALA A 304 -3.19 -13.79 -31.00
N GLY A 305 -2.38 -12.94 -30.37
CA GLY A 305 -2.78 -12.09 -29.25
C GLY A 305 -2.59 -12.70 -27.86
N TYR A 306 -1.97 -13.88 -27.77
CA TYR A 306 -1.59 -14.47 -26.49
C TYR A 306 -0.45 -13.69 -25.87
N GLU A 307 -0.44 -13.59 -24.54
CA GLU A 307 0.71 -13.12 -23.82
C GLU A 307 1.84 -14.16 -23.87
N VAL A 308 3.02 -13.69 -24.27
CA VAL A 308 4.26 -14.47 -24.27
C VAL A 308 5.28 -13.69 -23.46
N GLY A 309 5.88 -14.35 -22.47
CA GLY A 309 6.86 -13.72 -21.60
C GLY A 309 7.94 -14.69 -21.14
N ASP A 310 8.69 -14.25 -20.15
CA ASP A 310 9.96 -14.86 -19.76
C ASP A 310 9.93 -15.52 -18.36
N TYR A 311 8.79 -15.47 -17.68
CA TYR A 311 8.61 -16.03 -16.35
C TYR A 311 7.90 -17.39 -16.41
N PRO A 312 8.39 -18.41 -15.69
CA PRO A 312 7.69 -19.68 -15.58
C PRO A 312 6.40 -19.52 -14.77
N VAL A 313 5.29 -19.92 -15.35
CA VAL A 313 3.97 -19.93 -14.70
C VAL A 313 3.38 -21.33 -14.81
N LYS A 314 2.80 -21.85 -13.73
CA LYS A 314 2.07 -23.13 -13.77
C LYS A 314 0.98 -23.07 -14.84
N GLY A 315 0.86 -24.11 -15.65
CA GLY A 315 -0.12 -24.18 -16.75
C GLY A 315 0.30 -23.48 -18.04
N SER A 316 1.39 -22.70 -18.03
CA SER A 316 1.96 -22.15 -19.27
C SER A 316 2.60 -23.23 -20.14
N VAL A 317 2.74 -22.94 -21.42
CA VAL A 317 3.54 -23.76 -22.34
C VAL A 317 4.92 -23.13 -22.48
N MET A 318 5.92 -23.86 -22.02
CA MET A 318 7.33 -23.50 -22.12
C MET A 318 7.87 -23.90 -23.48
N VAL A 319 8.41 -22.94 -24.22
CA VAL A 319 8.99 -23.10 -25.55
C VAL A 319 10.51 -22.98 -25.45
N TYR A 320 11.21 -23.97 -25.98
CA TYR A 320 12.66 -23.98 -26.15
C TYR A 320 12.99 -23.74 -27.62
N GLU A 321 13.84 -22.75 -27.86
CA GLU A 321 14.44 -22.50 -29.17
C GLU A 321 15.37 -23.65 -29.60
N PRO A 322 15.68 -23.79 -30.90
CA PRO A 322 16.50 -24.89 -31.38
C PRO A 322 17.89 -24.94 -30.71
N GLY A 323 18.25 -26.11 -30.19
CA GLY A 323 19.53 -26.35 -29.52
C GLY A 323 19.60 -25.90 -28.04
N VAL A 324 18.54 -25.31 -27.49
CA VAL A 324 18.49 -24.84 -26.09
C VAL A 324 18.12 -25.98 -25.15
N LYS A 325 18.89 -26.18 -24.07
CA LYS A 325 18.62 -27.18 -22.99
C LYS A 325 18.33 -28.60 -23.51
N GLY A 326 18.96 -29.00 -24.62
CA GLY A 326 18.77 -30.32 -25.22
C GLY A 326 17.58 -30.43 -26.19
N ALA A 327 16.93 -29.31 -26.52
CA ALA A 327 15.94 -29.24 -27.59
C ALA A 327 16.55 -29.60 -28.96
N HIS A 328 15.71 -30.08 -29.88
CA HIS A 328 16.17 -30.43 -31.22
C HIS A 328 16.75 -29.21 -31.95
N ASN A 329 17.90 -29.39 -32.62
CA ASN A 329 18.65 -28.30 -33.27
C ASN A 329 17.92 -27.57 -34.40
N GLU A 330 16.83 -28.14 -34.92
CA GLU A 330 16.03 -27.53 -36.00
C GLU A 330 14.58 -27.23 -35.59
N PHE A 331 14.03 -28.00 -34.66
CA PHE A 331 12.58 -27.99 -34.40
C PHE A 331 12.22 -27.35 -33.06
N GLY A 332 13.20 -27.10 -32.20
CA GLY A 332 12.97 -26.66 -30.82
C GLY A 332 12.30 -27.74 -29.99
N HIS A 333 11.69 -27.34 -28.87
CA HIS A 333 10.91 -28.23 -28.01
C HIS A 333 9.83 -27.46 -27.26
N VAL A 334 8.71 -28.11 -26.92
CA VAL A 334 7.69 -27.52 -26.03
C VAL A 334 7.36 -28.46 -24.89
N ALA A 335 7.10 -27.90 -23.72
CA ALA A 335 6.69 -28.62 -22.53
C ALA A 335 5.57 -27.87 -21.80
N PHE A 336 4.71 -28.61 -21.10
CA PHE A 336 3.67 -28.04 -20.24
C PHE A 336 4.21 -27.89 -18.81
N VAL A 337 4.08 -26.70 -18.23
CA VAL A 337 4.57 -26.43 -16.87
C VAL A 337 3.58 -26.94 -15.83
N GLU A 338 3.97 -27.95 -15.04
CA GLU A 338 3.12 -28.54 -14.01
C GLU A 338 3.26 -27.83 -12.65
N LYS A 339 4.49 -27.38 -12.33
CA LYS A 339 4.80 -26.77 -11.05
C LYS A 339 5.99 -25.83 -11.19
N VAL A 340 5.94 -24.71 -10.48
CA VAL A 340 7.02 -23.73 -10.39
C VAL A 340 7.36 -23.54 -8.92
N GLU A 341 8.64 -23.65 -8.57
CA GLU A 341 9.13 -23.44 -7.20
C GLU A 341 10.21 -22.34 -7.25
N PRO A 342 10.04 -21.20 -6.54
CA PRO A 342 11.08 -20.17 -6.47
C PRO A 342 12.32 -20.68 -5.72
N MET A 343 13.49 -20.19 -6.11
CA MET A 343 14.78 -20.48 -5.46
C MET A 343 15.42 -19.18 -4.95
N SER A 344 16.38 -19.30 -4.02
CA SER A 344 16.99 -18.19 -3.27
C SER A 344 17.78 -17.16 -4.08
N ASP A 345 17.94 -17.36 -5.39
CA ASP A 345 18.77 -16.55 -6.29
C ASP A 345 18.00 -16.02 -7.52
N GLY A 346 16.68 -15.97 -7.42
CA GLY A 346 15.80 -15.54 -8.50
C GLY A 346 15.66 -16.56 -9.64
N GLN A 347 16.18 -17.78 -9.45
CA GLN A 347 15.88 -18.90 -10.34
C GLN A 347 14.61 -19.61 -9.90
N TYR A 348 14.06 -20.41 -10.81
CA TYR A 348 12.89 -21.24 -10.57
C TYR A 348 13.21 -22.67 -10.92
N LYS A 349 12.79 -23.59 -10.06
CA LYS A 349 12.72 -25.01 -10.39
C LYS A 349 11.37 -25.28 -11.04
N VAL A 350 11.39 -25.50 -12.34
CA VAL A 350 10.22 -25.72 -13.20
C VAL A 350 10.07 -27.21 -13.44
N THR A 351 9.02 -27.81 -12.88
CA THR A 351 8.61 -29.19 -13.18
C THR A 351 7.65 -29.18 -14.35
N PHE A 352 7.88 -30.05 -15.34
CA PHE A 352 7.12 -30.07 -16.58
C PHE A 352 6.74 -31.48 -17.02
N THR A 353 5.80 -31.56 -17.97
CA THR A 353 5.53 -32.76 -18.76
C THR A 353 5.67 -32.45 -20.24
N ASP A 354 6.18 -33.41 -21.00
CA ASP A 354 6.34 -33.34 -22.46
C ASP A 354 6.24 -34.76 -23.05
N ASN A 355 6.60 -34.95 -24.32
CA ASN A 355 6.56 -36.28 -24.92
C ASN A 355 7.63 -37.26 -24.41
N ASN A 356 8.74 -36.76 -23.87
CA ASN A 356 9.79 -37.56 -23.25
C ASN A 356 9.47 -37.88 -21.77
N HIS A 357 8.69 -37.01 -21.12
CA HIS A 357 8.18 -37.12 -19.76
C HIS A 357 6.65 -37.00 -19.76
N PRO A 358 5.94 -37.96 -20.39
CA PRO A 358 4.51 -37.84 -20.57
C PRO A 358 3.78 -38.01 -19.24
N ASP A 359 2.64 -37.36 -19.09
CA ASP A 359 1.77 -37.55 -17.94
C ASP A 359 1.16 -38.97 -18.00
N PRO A 360 1.34 -39.80 -16.95
CA PRO A 360 0.73 -41.13 -16.90
C PRO A 360 -0.78 -41.13 -17.13
N LYS A 361 -1.51 -40.15 -16.58
CA LYS A 361 -2.97 -40.05 -16.74
C LYS A 361 -3.35 -39.74 -18.18
N LEU A 362 -2.57 -38.86 -18.81
CA LEU A 362 -2.76 -38.53 -20.22
C LEU A 362 -2.43 -39.74 -21.11
N CYS A 363 -1.41 -40.52 -20.76
CA CYS A 363 -1.10 -41.77 -21.49
C CYS A 363 -2.26 -42.77 -21.44
N GLU A 364 -2.86 -42.94 -20.26
CA GLU A 364 -4.03 -43.79 -20.05
C GLU A 364 -5.23 -43.29 -20.86
N GLU A 365 -5.53 -41.99 -20.78
CA GLU A 365 -6.64 -41.35 -21.51
C GLU A 365 -6.55 -41.55 -23.03
N TYR A 366 -5.34 -41.41 -23.60
CA TYR A 366 -5.09 -41.54 -25.04
C TYR A 366 -4.70 -42.96 -25.48
N GLY A 367 -4.71 -43.93 -24.57
CA GLY A 367 -4.40 -45.33 -24.87
C GLY A 367 -2.98 -45.57 -25.39
N VAL A 368 -2.01 -44.77 -24.95
CA VAL A 368 -0.60 -44.89 -25.35
C VAL A 368 0.25 -45.46 -24.23
N PRO A 369 1.29 -46.29 -24.52
CA PRO A 369 2.14 -46.84 -23.47
C PRO A 369 2.91 -45.74 -22.73
N TYR A 370 2.75 -45.69 -21.40
CA TYR A 370 3.58 -44.84 -20.55
C TYR A 370 5.00 -45.41 -20.44
N GLN A 371 6.00 -44.58 -20.70
CA GLN A 371 7.40 -44.90 -20.45
C GLN A 371 7.99 -43.82 -19.54
N LYS A 372 8.43 -44.24 -18.35
CA LYS A 372 9.08 -43.33 -17.41
C LYS A 372 10.46 -42.97 -17.95
N ALA A 373 10.70 -41.68 -18.12
CA ALA A 373 12.00 -41.17 -18.52
C ALA A 373 13.07 -41.47 -17.44
N SER A 374 14.32 -41.68 -17.86
CA SER A 374 15.45 -41.98 -16.96
C SER A 374 16.06 -40.73 -16.31
N TRP A 375 15.77 -39.55 -16.86
CA TRP A 375 16.22 -38.23 -16.40
C TRP A 375 15.11 -37.44 -15.70
N PRO A 376 15.43 -36.45 -14.84
CA PRO A 376 14.45 -35.65 -14.12
C PRO A 376 13.51 -34.88 -15.05
N ASN A 377 12.25 -34.70 -14.63
CA ASN A 377 11.22 -33.91 -15.32
C ASN A 377 11.17 -32.46 -14.80
N TYR A 378 12.32 -31.92 -14.38
CA TYR A 378 12.43 -30.54 -13.95
C TYR A 378 13.68 -29.88 -14.53
N GLN A 379 13.63 -28.56 -14.67
CA GLN A 379 14.76 -27.73 -15.01
C GLN A 379 14.86 -26.54 -14.07
N VAL A 380 16.09 -26.06 -13.86
CA VAL A 380 16.33 -24.78 -13.18
C VAL A 380 16.47 -23.72 -14.27
N ILE A 381 15.61 -22.71 -14.20
CA ILE A 381 15.49 -21.67 -15.22
C ILE A 381 15.56 -20.31 -14.53
N ARG A 382 16.28 -19.37 -15.16
CA ARG A 382 16.26 -17.97 -14.77
C ARG A 382 15.26 -17.21 -15.66
N PRO A 383 14.43 -16.32 -15.12
CA PRO A 383 13.60 -15.46 -15.97
C PRO A 383 14.47 -14.68 -16.97
N GLY A 384 14.00 -14.60 -18.21
CA GLY A 384 14.75 -13.95 -19.31
C GLY A 384 15.92 -14.78 -19.85
N GLU A 385 16.05 -16.06 -19.48
CA GLU A 385 17.06 -16.94 -20.05
C GLU A 385 16.87 -17.05 -21.58
N THR A 386 17.95 -16.78 -22.33
CA THR A 386 17.90 -16.68 -23.79
C THR A 386 17.42 -18.00 -24.42
N GLY A 387 16.42 -17.90 -25.28
CA GLY A 387 15.89 -19.03 -26.05
C GLY A 387 14.92 -19.93 -25.27
N ILE A 388 14.39 -19.42 -24.14
CA ILE A 388 13.25 -20.00 -23.44
C ILE A 388 12.17 -18.93 -23.34
N SER A 389 10.93 -19.28 -23.66
CA SER A 389 9.78 -18.40 -23.49
C SER A 389 8.57 -19.19 -22.99
N TYR A 390 7.57 -18.47 -22.47
CA TYR A 390 6.36 -19.06 -21.90
C TYR A 390 5.14 -18.43 -22.55
N ILE A 391 4.24 -19.29 -23.02
CA ILE A 391 2.94 -18.89 -23.57
C ILE A 391 1.90 -18.99 -22.45
N TYR A 392 1.23 -17.88 -22.16
CA TYR A 392 0.28 -17.76 -21.07
C TYR A 392 -1.19 -17.88 -21.56
N ASP A 393 -1.87 -16.73 -21.72
CA ASP A 393 -3.32 -16.57 -21.98
C ASP A 393 -3.59 -15.57 -23.11
#